data_AF-A0A328T9J3-F1
#
_entry.id   AF-A0A328T9J3-F1
#
_cell.length_a   1.000
_cell.length_b   1.000
_cell.length_c   1.000
_cell.angle_alpha   90.00
_cell.angle_beta   90.00
_cell.angle_gamma   90.00
#
_symmetry.space_group_name_H-M   'P 1'
#
loop_
_entity.id
_entity.type
_entity.pdbx_description
1 polymer ?
#
loop_
_entity_poly.entity_id
_entity_poly.type
_entity_poly.pdbx_seq_one_letter_code
_entity_poly.pdbx_strand_id
1 'polypeptide(L)'
;MAWNPIEAEALLNESEHLQPTRLVKKIAGFVFPSGRELVLSRENDSEVTLYVDAAPGHMPDVQIKKVYEPTDRRMGRHADIESVARSLGYSYKAIRVHVKSRTGLELLLHWLRYA
;
A
#
# COMPACT_ATOMS: atom_id res chain seq x y z
N MET A 1 8.97 -15.29 14.00
CA MET A 1 8.69 -14.94 12.59
C MET A 1 9.04 -13.48 12.40
N ALA A 2 9.80 -13.16 11.37
CA ALA A 2 10.22 -11.79 11.09
C ALA A 2 9.19 -11.16 10.15
N TRP A 3 8.55 -10.08 10.58
CA TRP A 3 7.54 -9.36 9.80
C TRP A 3 8.12 -8.93 8.44
N ASN A 4 7.51 -9.41 7.35
CA ASN A 4 8.04 -9.27 5.99
C ASN A 4 6.91 -9.14 4.95
N PRO A 5 7.21 -8.76 3.69
CA PRO A 5 6.16 -8.56 2.67
C PRO A 5 5.36 -9.81 2.33
N ILE A 6 5.93 -11.01 2.45
CA ILE A 6 5.22 -12.26 2.17
C ILE A 6 4.14 -12.49 3.23
N GLU A 7 4.48 -12.32 4.50
CA GLU A 7 3.51 -12.41 5.61
C GLU A 7 2.44 -11.31 5.50
N ALA A 8 2.82 -10.09 5.11
CA ALA A 8 1.87 -9.02 4.87
C ALA A 8 0.92 -9.31 3.72
N GLU A 9 1.41 -9.88 2.61
CA GLU A 9 0.60 -10.29 1.47
C GLU A 9 -0.40 -11.39 1.85
N ALA A 10 0.02 -12.38 2.64
CA ALA A 10 -0.87 -13.43 3.14
C ALA A 10 -2.03 -12.82 3.95
N LEU A 11 -1.72 -11.91 4.87
CA LEU A 11 -2.74 -11.21 5.67
C LEU A 11 -3.70 -10.39 4.79
N LEU A 12 -3.18 -9.69 3.78
CA LEU A 12 -4.02 -8.91 2.86
C LEU A 12 -4.95 -9.80 2.03
N ASN A 13 -4.49 -10.98 1.61
CA ASN A 13 -5.31 -11.95 0.88
C ASN A 13 -6.36 -12.64 1.76
N GLU A 14 -6.09 -12.80 3.06
CA GLU A 14 -7.04 -13.33 4.05
C GLU A 14 -8.12 -12.31 4.44
N SER A 15 -7.90 -11.02 4.15
CA SER A 15 -8.83 -9.95 4.51
C SER A 15 -10.10 -10.00 3.64
N GLU A 16 -11.25 -10.24 4.27
CA GLU A 16 -12.56 -10.18 3.61
C GLU A 16 -12.94 -8.77 3.10
N HIS A 17 -12.19 -7.75 3.53
CA HIS A 17 -12.44 -6.35 3.17
C HIS A 17 -11.62 -5.88 1.98
N LEU A 18 -10.79 -6.77 1.41
CA LEU A 18 -9.94 -6.46 0.28
C LEU A 18 -10.21 -7.43 -0.86
N GLN A 19 -10.27 -6.89 -2.06
CA GLN A 19 -10.27 -7.69 -3.27
C GLN A 19 -8.89 -7.54 -3.92
N PRO A 20 -8.14 -8.65 -4.13
CA PRO A 20 -6.91 -8.59 -4.90
C PRO A 20 -7.25 -8.14 -6.33
N THR A 21 -6.44 -7.25 -6.87
CA THR A 21 -6.63 -6.72 -8.23
C THR A 21 -5.76 -7.49 -9.21
N ARG A 22 -4.51 -7.04 -9.39
CA ARG A 22 -3.50 -7.76 -10.14
C ARG A 22 -2.15 -7.71 -9.45
N LEU A 23 -1.34 -8.70 -9.77
CA LEU A 23 0.06 -8.80 -9.37
C LEU A 23 0.94 -8.52 -10.59
N VAL A 24 1.89 -7.60 -10.46
CA VAL A 24 2.86 -7.27 -11.51
C VAL A 24 4.25 -7.22 -10.90
N LYS A 25 5.16 -8.08 -11.38
CA LYS A 25 6.54 -8.22 -10.88
C LYS A 25 6.56 -8.41 -9.35
N LYS A 26 7.04 -7.40 -8.62
CA LYS A 26 7.20 -7.35 -7.17
C LYS A 26 6.14 -6.49 -6.49
N ILE A 27 5.01 -6.23 -7.16
CA ILE A 27 3.95 -5.36 -6.66
C ILE A 27 2.61 -6.08 -6.71
N ALA A 28 1.87 -6.05 -5.61
CA ALA A 28 0.50 -6.58 -5.50
C ALA A 28 -0.49 -5.45 -5.20
N GLY A 29 -1.55 -5.33 -5.99
CA GLY A 29 -2.61 -4.34 -5.76
C GLY A 29 -3.83 -4.97 -5.08
N PHE A 30 -4.49 -4.19 -4.22
CA PHE A 30 -5.75 -4.56 -3.59
C PHE A 30 -6.70 -3.36 -3.59
N VAL A 31 -8.00 -3.62 -3.57
CA VAL A 31 -9.04 -2.60 -3.56
C VAL A 31 -10.06 -2.90 -2.46
N PHE A 32 -10.47 -1.87 -1.73
CA PHE A 32 -11.58 -1.94 -0.78
C PHE A 32 -12.92 -1.82 -1.51
N PRO A 33 -14.04 -2.30 -0.93
CA PRO A 33 -15.39 -2.08 -1.46
C PRO A 33 -15.75 -0.60 -1.66
N SER A 34 -15.11 0.32 -0.92
CA SER A 34 -15.27 1.77 -1.08
C SER A 34 -14.60 2.32 -2.35
N GLY A 35 -13.82 1.50 -3.07
CA GLY A 35 -13.03 1.91 -4.23
C GLY A 35 -11.63 2.42 -3.90
N ARG A 36 -11.27 2.51 -2.62
CA ARG A 36 -9.92 2.88 -2.21
C ARG A 36 -8.95 1.75 -2.56
N GLU A 37 -7.80 2.10 -3.12
CA GLU A 37 -6.79 1.16 -3.51
C GLU A 37 -5.59 1.18 -2.55
N LEU A 38 -4.93 0.04 -2.43
CA LEU A 38 -3.65 -0.10 -1.75
C LEU A 38 -2.72 -0.98 -2.57
N VAL A 39 -1.43 -0.76 -2.42
CA VAL A 39 -0.42 -1.50 -3.18
C VAL A 39 0.70 -1.95 -2.26
N LEU A 40 0.94 -3.24 -2.20
CA LEU A 40 2.08 -3.84 -1.52
C LEU A 40 3.28 -3.93 -2.45
N SER A 41 4.42 -3.41 -1.99
CA SER A 41 5.71 -3.56 -2.65
C SER A 41 6.54 -4.62 -1.96
N ARG A 42 7.04 -5.55 -2.77
CA ARG A 42 7.99 -6.62 -2.42
C ARG A 42 9.37 -6.34 -3.01
N GLU A 43 9.71 -5.07 -3.20
CA GLU A 43 11.05 -4.67 -3.67
C GLU A 43 12.12 -4.96 -2.60
N ASN A 44 11.75 -4.92 -1.32
CA ASN A 44 12.60 -5.23 -0.18
C ASN A 44 11.96 -6.35 0.65
N ASP A 45 12.60 -7.52 0.69
CA ASP A 45 12.09 -8.71 1.39
C ASP A 45 12.06 -8.59 2.93
N SER A 46 12.64 -7.51 3.48
CA SER A 46 12.68 -7.23 4.92
C SER A 46 11.83 -6.04 5.36
N GLU A 47 11.29 -5.26 4.44
CA GLU A 47 10.54 -4.02 4.75
C GLU A 47 9.16 -4.06 4.11
N VAL A 48 8.09 -4.11 4.93
CA VAL A 48 6.71 -4.06 4.44
C VAL A 48 6.36 -2.64 4.01
N THR A 49 6.43 -2.41 2.70
CA THR A 49 6.12 -1.12 2.08
C THR A 49 4.76 -1.17 1.41
N LEU A 50 3.88 -0.23 1.78
CA LEU A 50 2.59 -0.02 1.12
C LEU A 50 2.54 1.36 0.44
N TYR A 51 1.80 1.45 -0.64
CA TYR A 51 1.34 2.70 -1.24
C TYR A 51 -0.17 2.81 -1.04
N VAL A 52 -0.60 3.95 -0.51
CA VAL A 52 -1.99 4.26 -0.17
C VAL A 52 -2.33 5.70 -0.58
N ASP A 53 -3.60 6.04 -0.74
CA ASP A 53 -4.08 7.38 -1.10
C ASP A 53 -3.97 8.38 0.07
N ALA A 54 -4.24 7.90 1.27
CA ALA A 54 -4.12 8.63 2.53
C ALA A 54 -3.47 7.76 3.61
N ALA A 55 -2.80 8.39 4.57
CA ALA A 55 -2.16 7.71 5.67
C ALA A 55 -2.37 8.51 6.97
N PRO A 56 -2.54 7.83 8.11
CA PRO A 56 -2.68 8.49 9.40
C PRO A 56 -1.35 9.17 9.78
N GLY A 57 -1.41 10.42 10.24
CA GLY A 57 -0.22 11.18 10.64
C GLY A 57 0.47 10.64 11.89
N HIS A 58 -0.31 10.04 12.80
CA HIS A 58 0.18 9.42 14.03
C HIS A 58 -0.50 8.07 14.22
N MET A 59 0.14 6.99 13.76
CA MET A 59 -0.29 5.62 14.02
C MET A 59 0.93 4.80 14.47
N PRO A 60 0.83 4.04 15.58
CA PRO A 60 1.89 3.13 15.99
C PRO A 60 2.23 2.16 14.86
N ASP A 61 3.52 1.86 14.71
CA ASP A 61 4.05 0.92 13.71
C ASP A 61 3.78 1.25 12.24
N VAL A 62 3.22 2.43 11.93
CA VAL A 62 3.06 2.92 10.56
C VAL A 62 3.86 4.20 10.41
N GLN A 63 4.87 4.17 9.54
CA GLN A 63 5.72 5.32 9.26
C GLN A 63 5.51 5.80 7.84
N ILE A 64 5.07 7.05 7.69
CA ILE A 64 5.07 7.72 6.38
C ILE A 64 6.52 7.97 5.98
N LYS A 65 6.96 7.38 4.86
CA LYS A 65 8.31 7.53 4.33
C LYS A 65 8.37 8.65 3.31
N LYS A 66 7.42 8.67 2.38
CA LYS A 66 7.40 9.63 1.27
C LYS A 66 5.98 9.82 0.77
N VAL A 67 5.56 11.08 0.67
CA VAL A 67 4.36 11.47 -0.07
C VAL A 67 4.81 11.76 -1.49
N TYR A 68 4.06 11.29 -2.48
CA TYR A 68 4.29 11.74 -3.83
C TYR A 68 2.97 12.20 -4.42
N GLU A 69 3.05 13.44 -4.88
CA GLU A 69 1.95 14.21 -5.43
C GLU A 69 1.92 14.01 -6.94
N PRO A 70 0.73 14.12 -7.56
CA PRO A 70 0.64 14.12 -9.00
C PRO A 70 1.47 15.26 -9.57
N THR A 71 2.28 14.96 -10.56
CA THR A 71 3.08 15.97 -11.28
C THR A 71 2.90 15.78 -12.76
N ASP A 72 3.11 16.83 -13.55
CA ASP A 72 3.04 16.75 -15.02
C ASP A 72 4.26 16.09 -15.66
N ARG A 73 5.25 15.69 -14.85
CA ARG A 73 6.50 15.05 -15.28
C ARG A 73 6.56 13.65 -14.72
N ARG A 74 6.57 12.62 -15.58
CA ARG A 74 6.62 11.17 -15.22
C ARG A 74 7.92 10.76 -14.51
N MET A 75 8.26 11.39 -13.40
CA MET A 75 9.49 11.20 -12.66
C MET A 75 9.20 10.69 -11.26
N GLY A 76 9.88 9.61 -10.87
CA GLY A 76 9.96 9.18 -9.47
C GLY A 76 8.99 8.08 -9.02
N ARG A 77 8.10 7.55 -9.88
CA ARG A 77 7.26 6.37 -9.56
C ARG A 77 7.14 5.39 -10.72
N HIS A 78 7.01 4.10 -10.36
CA HIS A 78 7.02 2.98 -11.29
C HIS A 78 5.66 2.82 -11.98
N ALA A 79 5.66 2.67 -13.31
CA ALA A 79 4.48 2.33 -14.12
C ALA A 79 3.75 1.08 -13.60
N ASP A 80 4.47 0.22 -12.86
CA ASP A 80 3.92 -0.97 -12.21
C ASP A 80 2.86 -0.61 -11.13
N ILE A 81 2.98 0.53 -10.43
CA ILE A 81 1.98 0.99 -9.44
C ILE A 81 0.67 1.39 -10.13
N GLU A 82 0.74 2.28 -11.13
CA GLU A 82 -0.43 2.67 -11.93
C GLU A 82 -1.08 1.48 -12.62
N SER A 83 -0.26 0.46 -12.89
CA SER A 83 -0.77 -0.78 -13.40
C SER A 83 -1.71 -1.41 -12.35
N VAL A 84 -1.25 -1.66 -11.13
CA VAL A 84 -2.02 -2.42 -10.14
C VAL A 84 -3.10 -1.58 -9.43
N ALA A 85 -2.96 -0.26 -9.38
CA ALA A 85 -3.88 0.67 -8.72
C ALA A 85 -4.03 1.94 -9.57
N ARG A 86 -5.23 2.17 -10.14
CA ARG A 86 -5.45 3.28 -11.07
C ARG A 86 -5.50 4.64 -10.37
N SER A 87 -5.98 4.67 -9.13
CA SER A 87 -6.10 5.84 -8.26
C SER A 87 -4.81 6.16 -7.51
N LEU A 88 -3.76 5.35 -7.66
CA LEU A 88 -2.44 5.58 -7.08
C LEU A 88 -1.39 5.68 -8.18
N GLY A 89 -0.39 6.56 -8.03
CA GLY A 89 0.76 6.57 -8.91
C GLY A 89 1.14 7.96 -9.42
N TYR A 90 1.17 8.11 -10.74
CA TYR A 90 1.62 9.34 -11.42
C TYR A 90 0.55 10.43 -11.48
N SER A 91 -0.67 10.05 -11.86
CA SER A 91 -1.79 11.00 -12.05
C SER A 91 -2.52 11.31 -10.75
N TYR A 92 -2.21 10.61 -9.66
CA TYR A 92 -2.91 10.72 -8.39
C TYR A 92 -1.94 10.68 -7.21
N LYS A 93 -2.38 11.23 -6.08
CA LYS A 93 -1.61 11.19 -4.84
C LYS A 93 -1.42 9.73 -4.42
N ALA A 94 -0.20 9.41 -3.99
CA ALA A 94 -0.01 8.22 -3.17
C ALA A 94 0.99 8.52 -2.05
N ILE A 95 1.01 7.68 -1.04
CA ILE A 95 1.82 7.83 0.15
C ILE A 95 2.50 6.49 0.38
N ARG A 96 3.83 6.49 0.35
CA ARG A 96 4.63 5.33 0.71
C ARG A 96 4.72 5.26 2.23
N VAL A 97 4.17 4.20 2.79
CA VAL A 97 4.22 3.89 4.21
C VAL A 97 5.02 2.62 4.44
N HIS A 98 5.79 2.62 5.52
CA HIS A 98 6.44 1.43 6.05
C HIS A 98 5.64 0.95 7.26
N VAL A 99 5.24 -0.32 7.24
CA VAL A 99 4.52 -0.96 8.34
C VAL A 99 5.48 -1.88 9.09
N LYS A 100 5.70 -1.61 10.37
CA LYS A 100 6.72 -2.30 11.19
C LYS A 100 6.23 -3.59 11.85
N SER A 101 4.92 -3.79 11.93
CA SER A 101 4.31 -4.93 12.61
C SER A 101 3.00 -5.36 11.96
N ARG A 102 2.60 -6.62 12.21
CA ARG A 102 1.29 -7.15 11.80
C ARG A 102 0.13 -6.31 12.34
N THR A 103 0.17 -5.96 13.62
CA THR A 103 -0.86 -5.13 14.26
C THR A 103 -0.93 -3.74 13.64
N GLY A 104 0.21 -3.15 13.27
CA GLY A 104 0.25 -1.89 12.52
C GLY A 104 -0.46 -1.99 11.17
N LEU A 105 -0.34 -3.12 10.47
CA LEU A 105 -1.06 -3.36 9.22
C LEU A 105 -2.57 -3.43 9.45
N GLU A 106 -3.00 -4.23 10.43
CA GLU A 106 -4.42 -4.39 10.75
C GLU A 106 -5.07 -3.06 11.15
N LEU A 107 -4.39 -2.25 11.97
CA LEU A 107 -4.83 -0.91 12.34
C LEU A 107 -4.91 0.03 11.12
N LEU A 108 -3.93 -0.02 10.23
CA LEU A 108 -3.93 0.77 9.01
C LEU A 108 -5.09 0.38 8.10
N LEU A 109 -5.34 -0.91 7.90
CA LEU A 109 -6.45 -1.40 7.08
C LEU A 109 -7.81 -1.00 7.67
N HIS A 110 -7.95 -1.12 8.98
CA HIS A 110 -9.15 -0.65 9.67
C HIS A 110 -9.37 0.85 9.47
N TRP A 111 -8.31 1.66 9.59
CA TRP A 111 -8.40 3.10 9.36
C TRP A 111 -8.76 3.44 7.90
N LEU A 112 -8.08 2.81 6.93
CA LEU A 112 -8.33 3.02 5.49
C LEU A 112 -9.75 2.65 5.08
N ARG A 113 -10.40 1.73 5.80
CA ARG A 113 -11.79 1.35 5.53
C ARG A 113 -12.77 2.50 5.81
N TYR A 114 -12.48 3.39 6.76
CA TYR A 114 -13.43 4.39 7.26
C TYR A 114 -12.99 5.86 7.07
N ALA A 115 -11.71 6.10 6.78
CA ALA A 115 -11.18 7.45 6.51
C ALA A 115 -11.62 7.98 5.14
#